data_AF-A0A3D1CHA7-F1
#
_entry.id   AF-A0A3D1CHA7-F1
#
_cell.length_a   1.000
_cell.length_b   1.000
_cell.length_c   1.000
_cell.angle_alpha   90.00
_cell.angle_beta   90.00
_cell.angle_gamma   90.00
#
_symmetry.space_group_name_H-M   'P 1'
#
loop_
_entity.id
_entity.type
_entity.pdbx_description
1 polymer ?
#
loop_
_entity_poly.entity_id
_entity_poly.type
_entity_poly.pdbx_seq_one_letter_code
_entity_poly.pdbx_strand_id
1 'polypeptide(L)' 'IRDAWVFGLIPETETCEGWVVQGLEDLWRKVNLEWEKYGFRVANLPPEMQQKFMCIHDAAINQAKQSGWDAERDLIDEV' A
#
# COMPACT_ATOMS: atom_id res chain seq x y z
N ILE A 1 4.40 -2.31 -0.63
CA ILE A 1 5.19 -1.07 -0.81
C ILE A 1 4.44 0.15 -0.30
N ARG A 2 3.24 0.47 -0.80
CA ARG A 2 2.44 1.63 -0.33
C ARG A 2 2.21 1.66 1.19
N ASP A 3 1.94 0.53 1.81
CA ASP A 3 1.84 0.45 3.28
C ASP A 3 3.15 0.81 3.99
N ALA A 4 4.29 0.47 3.39
CA ALA A 4 5.59 0.85 3.94
C ALA A 4 5.81 2.37 3.89
N TRP A 5 5.27 3.05 2.88
CA TRP A 5 5.24 4.52 2.81
C TRP A 5 4.32 5.12 3.90
N VAL A 6 3.17 4.50 4.14
CA VAL A 6 2.21 4.90 5.19
C VAL A 6 2.85 4.80 6.57
N PHE A 7 3.57 3.70 6.84
CA PHE A 7 4.31 3.51 8.09
C PHE A 7 5.65 4.26 8.17
N GLY A 8 6.08 4.92 7.09
CA GLY A 8 7.36 5.63 7.05
C GLY A 8 8.59 4.71 7.11
N LEU A 9 8.43 3.43 6.74
CA LEU A 9 9.52 2.45 6.68
C LEU A 9 10.47 2.71 5.50
N ILE A 10 9.93 3.29 4.43
CA ILE A 10 10.66 3.75 3.24
C ILE A 10 10.05 5.07 2.71
N PRO A 11 10.82 5.90 1.98
CA PRO A 11 10.32 7.12 1.35
C PRO A 11 9.21 6.84 0.32
N GLU A 12 8.29 7.78 0.13
CA GLU A 12 7.18 7.66 -0.86
C GLU A 12 7.66 7.60 -2.32
N THR A 13 8.92 7.94 -2.56
CA THR A 13 9.58 7.85 -3.87
C THR A 13 10.26 6.50 -4.11
N GLU A 14 10.41 5.66 -3.08
CA GLU A 14 11.09 4.37 -3.19
C GLU A 14 10.16 3.33 -3.80
N THR A 15 10.51 2.84 -4.99
CA THR A 15 9.74 1.85 -5.75
C THR A 15 10.20 0.41 -5.50
N CYS A 16 11.31 0.23 -4.79
CA CYS A 16 12.02 -1.04 -4.62
C CYS A 16 12.49 -1.67 -5.94
N GLU A 17 12.66 -0.86 -7.00
CA GLU A 17 13.20 -1.31 -8.27
C GLU A 17 14.67 -1.73 -8.12
N GLY A 18 15.02 -2.92 -8.61
CA GLY A 18 16.37 -3.48 -8.48
C GLY A 18 16.72 -4.05 -7.10
N TRP A 19 15.76 -4.11 -6.16
CA TRP A 19 15.98 -4.77 -4.88
C TRP A 19 16.12 -6.28 -5.06
N VAL A 20 17.01 -6.88 -4.26
CA VAL A 20 17.09 -8.34 -4.13
C VAL A 20 15.91 -8.87 -3.31
N VAL A 21 15.51 -10.12 -3.55
CA VAL A 21 14.37 -10.76 -2.89
C VAL A 21 14.43 -10.64 -1.36
N GLN A 22 15.61 -10.83 -0.78
CA GLN A 22 15.84 -10.69 0.66
C GLN A 22 15.40 -9.31 1.21
N GLY A 23 15.67 -8.24 0.47
CA GLY A 23 15.29 -6.88 0.88
C GLY A 23 13.78 -6.67 0.85
N LEU A 24 13.09 -7.28 -0.13
CA LEU A 24 11.64 -7.27 -0.21
C LEU A 24 11.00 -8.08 0.91
N GLU A 25 11.54 -9.26 1.24
CA GLU A 25 11.09 -10.09 2.37
C GLU A 25 11.24 -9.35 3.71
N ASP A 26 12.37 -8.67 3.92
CA ASP A 26 12.58 -7.86 5.11
C ASP A 26 11.63 -6.69 5.22
N LEU A 27 11.37 -6.00 4.11
CA LEU A 27 10.40 -4.91 4.06
C LEU A 27 8.99 -5.44 4.37
N TRP A 28 8.60 -6.56 3.75
CA TRP A 28 7.32 -7.20 3.99
C TRP A 28 7.13 -7.57 5.45
N ARG A 29 8.14 -8.19 6.08
CA ARG A 29 8.11 -8.54 7.51
C ARG A 29 7.95 -7.31 8.40
N LYS A 30 8.65 -6.21 8.11
CA LYS A 30 8.52 -4.94 8.86
C LYS A 30 7.11 -4.37 8.74
N VAL A 31 6.57 -4.31 7.52
CA VAL A 31 5.18 -3.85 7.28
C VAL A 31 4.18 -4.73 8.02
N ASN A 32 4.35 -6.05 7.98
CA ASN A 32 3.47 -6.99 8.68
C ASN A 32 3.48 -6.76 10.21
N LEU A 33 4.66 -6.55 10.79
CA LEU A 33 4.80 -6.24 12.21
C LEU A 33 4.14 -4.91 12.60
N GLU A 34 4.22 -3.88 11.73
CA GLU A 34 3.52 -2.62 11.97
C GLU A 34 2.00 -2.81 11.93
N TRP A 35 1.49 -3.54 10.95
CA TRP A 35 0.06 -3.84 10.84
C TRP A 35 -0.49 -4.64 12.03
N GLU A 36 0.31 -5.55 12.58
CA GLU A 36 -0.06 -6.34 13.77
C GLU A 36 -0.46 -5.45 14.94
N LYS A 37 0.25 -4.32 15.15
CA LYS A 37 -0.06 -3.34 16.22
C LYS A 37 -1.46 -2.75 16.11
N TYR A 38 -2.00 -2.70 14.90
CA TYR A 38 -3.31 -2.14 14.60
C TYR A 38 -4.35 -3.23 14.27
N GLY A 39 -4.02 -4.50 14.52
CA GLY A 39 -4.90 -5.63 14.21
C GLY A 39 -5.26 -5.74 12.74
N PHE A 40 -4.35 -5.34 11.84
CA PHE A 40 -4.53 -5.38 10.39
C PHE A 40 -5.75 -4.59 9.88
N ARG A 41 -6.13 -3.51 10.57
CA ARG A 41 -7.29 -2.68 10.21
C ARG A 41 -6.88 -1.22 10.04
N VAL A 42 -7.19 -0.64 8.88
CA VAL A 42 -7.01 0.79 8.60
C VAL A 42 -7.74 1.66 9.64
N ALA A 43 -8.94 1.25 10.06
CA ALA A 43 -9.74 1.96 11.06
C ALA A 43 -9.06 2.08 12.44
N ASN A 44 -8.08 1.22 12.75
CA ASN A 44 -7.34 1.24 14.00
C ASN A 44 -6.06 2.11 13.91
N LEU A 45 -5.71 2.62 12.72
CA LEU A 45 -4.56 3.51 12.56
C LEU A 45 -4.84 4.87 13.21
N PRO A 46 -3.80 5.63 13.62
CA PRO A 46 -3.97 7.03 14.00
C PRO A 46 -4.56 7.86 12.84
N PRO A 47 -5.33 8.93 13.11
CA PRO A 47 -6.01 9.72 12.06
C PRO A 47 -5.07 10.25 10.96
N GLU A 48 -3.87 10.70 11.33
CA GLU A 48 -2.86 11.16 10.37
C GLU A 48 -2.42 10.04 9.41
N MET A 49 -2.22 8.84 9.94
CA MET A 49 -1.82 7.66 9.17
C MET A 49 -2.97 7.13 8.31
N GLN A 50 -4.22 7.23 8.78
CA GLN A 50 -5.41 6.95 7.96
C GLN A 50 -5.51 7.90 6.77
N GLN A 51 -5.34 9.21 7.01
CA GLN A 51 -5.34 10.22 5.95
C GLN A 51 -4.23 9.94 4.94
N LYS A 52 -3.02 9.64 5.42
CA LYS A 52 -1.90 9.26 4.56
C LYS A 52 -2.20 8.01 3.73
N PHE A 53 -2.79 6.98 4.35
CA PHE A 53 -3.22 5.77 3.67
C PHE A 53 -4.21 6.08 2.54
N MET A 54 -5.25 6.88 2.83
CA MET A 54 -6.26 7.30 1.85
C MET A 54 -5.60 8.05 0.68
N CYS A 55 -4.82 9.09 0.96
CA CYS A 55 -4.16 9.89 -0.08
C CYS A 55 -3.27 9.05 -1.01
N ILE A 56 -2.45 8.15 -0.45
CA ILE A 56 -1.54 7.31 -1.24
C ILE A 56 -2.32 6.32 -2.11
N HIS A 57 -3.36 5.69 -1.56
CA HIS A 57 -4.14 4.69 -2.30
C HIS A 57 -5.06 5.33 -3.34
N ASP A 58 -5.68 6.48 -3.02
CA ASP A 58 -6.49 7.23 -3.98
C ASP A 58 -5.65 7.73 -5.15
N ALA A 59 -4.45 8.26 -4.89
CA ALA A 59 -3.52 8.66 -5.94
C ALA A 59 -3.15 7.47 -6.85
N ALA A 60 -2.87 6.31 -6.26
CA ALA A 60 -2.56 5.09 -7.00
C ALA A 60 -3.74 4.59 -7.84
N ILE A 61 -4.96 4.61 -7.30
CA ILE A 61 -6.19 4.24 -8.01
C ILE A 61 -6.41 5.20 -9.19
N ASN A 62 -6.25 6.51 -8.98
CA ASN A 62 -6.41 7.50 -10.03
C ASN A 62 -5.36 7.34 -11.14
N GLN A 63 -4.10 7.07 -10.78
CA GLN A 63 -3.04 6.80 -11.75
C GLN A 63 -3.33 5.52 -12.55
N ALA A 64 -3.80 4.46 -11.88
CA ALA A 64 -4.17 3.22 -12.55
C ALA A 64 -5.32 3.47 -13.53
N LYS A 65 -6.37 4.19 -13.12
CA LYS A 65 -7.50 4.58 -13.99
C LYS A 65 -7.03 5.36 -15.23
N GLN A 66 -6.13 6.32 -15.06
CA GLN A 66 -5.53 7.06 -16.18
C GLN A 66 -4.69 6.18 -17.11
N SER A 67 -4.10 5.12 -16.57
CA SER A 67 -3.32 4.13 -17.31
C SER A 67 -4.20 3.07 -17.99
N GLY A 68 -5.53 3.23 -17.93
CA GLY A 68 -6.51 2.36 -18.57
C GLY A 68 -7.00 1.20 -17.70
N TRP A 69 -6.70 1.21 -16.39
CA TRP A 69 -7.29 0.27 -15.45
C TRP A 69 -8.75 0.63 -15.18
N ASP A 70 -9.65 -0.34 -15.32
CA ASP A 70 -11.07 -0.18 -15.03
C ASP A 70 -11.46 -1.12 -13.89
N ALA A 71 -11.71 -0.53 -12.72
CA ALA A 71 -12.07 -1.28 -11.52
C ALA A 71 -13.40 -2.04 -11.66
N GLU A 72 -14.32 -1.59 -12.53
CA GLU A 72 -15.58 -2.31 -12.77
C GLU A 72 -15.36 -3.54 -13.64
N ARG A 73 -14.37 -3.52 -14.53
CA ARG A 73 -14.01 -4.65 -15.39
C ARG A 73 -13.46 -5.84 -14.61
N ASP A 74 -12.70 -5.57 -13.54
CA ASP A 74 -12.04 -6.59 -12.70
C ASP A 74 -12.95 -7.12 -11.56
N LEU A 75 -14.10 -6.50 -11.32
CA LEU A 75 -15.13 -7.01 -10.39
C LEU A 75 -16.13 -7.95 -11.08
N ILE A 76 -16.07 -8.04 -12.41
CA ILE A 76 -16.79 -9.02 -13.22
C ILE A 76 -15.85 -10.21 -13.43
N ASP A 77 -15.59 -10.97 -12.37
CA ASP A 77 -15.19 -12.36 -12.49
C ASP A 77 -16.20 -13.22 -11.71
N GLU A 78 -16.86 -14.08 -12.48
CA GLU A 78 -17.81 -15.16 -12.15
C GLU A 78 -19.29 -14.81 -11.87
N VAL A 79 -20.09 -14.90 -12.95
CA VAL A 79 -21.50 -15.36 -12.95
C VAL A 79 -21.52 -16.89 -13.01
#